data_AF-A0A952H9P0-F1
#
_entry.id   AF-A0A952H9P0-F1
#
_cell.length_a   1.000
_cell.length_b   1.000
_cell.length_c   1.000
_cell.angle_alpha   90.00
_cell.angle_beta   90.00
_cell.angle_gamma   90.00
#
_symmetry.space_group_name_H-M   'P 1'
#
loop_
_entity.id
_entity.type
_entity.pdbx_description
1 polymer ?
#
loop_
_entity_poly.entity_id
_entity_poly.type
_entity_poly.pdbx_seq_one_letter_code
_entity_poly.pdbx_strand_id
1 'polypeptide(L)'
;MRSEATDWSPVGLDDDPTPGDMQAVDGRTKDFQSMAEWLWHRADKLNDVLEQVGEPHWSGYAATMFAERLQTVSTGCRETSKRFNEARDASNAWCSVIWAQQGVADAALRAAEDALEDIATAEATISSLSVEQAALHAALTLLEKTYKQYATTAPPAGTHVPTGSELAAARRHADDANIELSSAQRLLEDAQDRLAQAKRDAATAAEQYHNEEGVFRNALEATLYGAMPAIAPTQLTDFVTTVTSFAKIDAPAMTGSALANMLTTLTPGELALLLARDPALAQKFWDNPPPAEKTAAWWKKLSPELREQWCKAAPEIIGNLPGLDADTRIHANANQLQRDLNDPTISPDSVKGKTLADILAALGIEKIPGGTPADYEEHAKKQKPARGLLSYNLRHTPPLAAVAIGDTRAEASGKVTWMVPGMDSGLGEPGRLKDWTEAGVNLYREQAGMDGLPHMVV
;
A
#
# COMPACT_ATOMS: atom_id res chain seq x y z
N MET A 1 -7.14 10.36 -34.71
CA MET A 1 -6.65 11.34 -35.70
C MET A 1 -5.26 11.70 -35.23
N ARG A 2 -4.26 11.22 -35.96
CA ARG A 2 -2.87 11.66 -35.81
C ARG A 2 -2.65 12.78 -36.80
N SER A 3 -1.73 13.70 -36.52
CA SER A 3 -1.30 14.62 -37.56
C SER A 3 -0.82 13.86 -38.79
N GLU A 4 -1.11 14.40 -39.96
CA GLU A 4 -0.48 13.94 -41.22
C GLU A 4 0.89 14.59 -41.42
N ALA A 5 1.21 15.63 -40.64
CA ALA A 5 2.49 16.32 -40.69
C ALA A 5 3.61 15.47 -40.07
N THR A 6 4.76 15.47 -40.73
CA THR A 6 5.97 14.74 -40.29
C THR A 6 7.12 15.67 -39.92
N ASP A 7 7.02 16.97 -40.24
CA ASP A 7 8.02 17.98 -39.93
C ASP A 7 7.39 19.09 -39.09
N TRP A 8 7.87 19.24 -37.87
CA TRP A 8 7.45 20.26 -36.91
C TRP A 8 8.52 21.34 -36.69
N SER A 9 9.60 21.31 -37.48
CA SER A 9 10.67 22.31 -37.41
C SER A 9 10.24 23.75 -37.68
N PRO A 10 9.19 24.07 -38.48
CA PRO A 10 8.70 25.45 -38.63
C PRO A 10 8.28 26.10 -37.31
N VAL A 11 7.69 25.32 -36.40
CA VAL A 11 7.33 25.75 -35.05
C VAL A 11 8.43 25.51 -34.01
N GLY A 12 9.59 24.99 -34.44
CA GLY A 12 10.75 24.75 -33.59
C GLY A 12 10.61 23.54 -32.66
N LEU A 13 9.82 22.55 -33.05
CA LEU A 13 9.65 21.29 -32.32
C LEU A 13 10.28 20.14 -33.11
N ASP A 14 10.82 19.16 -32.39
CA ASP A 14 11.48 17.99 -33.00
C ASP A 14 10.45 16.94 -33.49
N ASP A 15 9.31 16.83 -32.81
CA ASP A 15 8.26 15.84 -33.04
C ASP A 15 6.86 16.46 -32.84
N ASP A 16 5.81 15.69 -33.16
CA ASP A 16 4.41 16.04 -32.92
C ASP A 16 4.18 16.39 -31.43
N PRO A 17 3.70 17.61 -31.10
CA PRO A 17 3.45 18.03 -29.72
C PRO A 17 2.29 17.31 -29.05
N THR A 18 1.43 16.62 -29.80
CA THR A 18 0.24 15.94 -29.26
C THR A 18 0.14 14.48 -29.70
N PRO A 19 1.16 13.65 -29.41
CA PRO A 19 1.24 12.30 -29.94
C PRO A 19 0.14 11.41 -29.34
N GLY A 20 -0.45 10.51 -30.13
CA GLY A 20 -1.42 9.57 -29.57
C GLY A 20 -2.24 8.80 -30.59
N ASP A 21 -2.99 7.82 -30.10
CA ASP A 21 -4.05 7.15 -30.86
C ASP A 21 -5.34 7.15 -30.05
N MET A 22 -6.24 8.08 -30.39
CA MET A 22 -7.55 8.18 -29.75
C MET A 22 -8.37 6.90 -29.82
N GLN A 23 -8.21 6.09 -30.88
CA GLN A 23 -8.96 4.84 -31.01
C GLN A 23 -8.49 3.81 -29.98
N ALA A 24 -7.18 3.76 -29.72
CA ALA A 24 -6.62 2.93 -28.66
C ALA A 24 -7.11 3.38 -27.28
N VAL A 25 -7.15 4.69 -27.03
CA VAL A 25 -7.63 5.24 -25.74
C VAL A 25 -9.13 4.99 -25.55
N ASP A 26 -9.98 5.25 -26.56
CA ASP A 26 -11.42 4.97 -26.53
C ASP A 26 -11.72 3.47 -26.25
N GLY A 27 -10.95 2.57 -26.86
CA GLY A 27 -11.03 1.14 -26.59
C GLY A 27 -10.78 0.83 -25.10
N ARG A 28 -9.74 1.42 -24.51
CA ARG A 28 -9.42 1.23 -23.08
C ARG A 28 -10.46 1.87 -22.16
N THR A 29 -11.01 3.01 -22.52
CA THR A 29 -12.10 3.66 -21.77
C THR A 29 -13.31 2.73 -21.63
N LYS A 30 -13.69 2.03 -22.71
CA LYS A 30 -14.80 1.05 -22.69
C LYS A 30 -14.50 -0.16 -21.81
N ASP A 31 -13.25 -0.63 -21.79
CA ASP A 31 -12.81 -1.70 -20.90
C ASP A 31 -12.94 -1.27 -19.42
N PHE A 32 -12.52 -0.04 -19.09
CA PHE A 32 -12.64 0.50 -17.73
C PHE A 32 -14.09 0.64 -17.29
N GLN A 33 -14.96 1.16 -18.16
CA GLN A 33 -16.39 1.24 -17.88
C GLN A 33 -16.99 -0.13 -17.61
N SER A 34 -16.72 -1.11 -18.49
CA SER A 34 -17.27 -2.47 -18.37
C SER A 34 -16.84 -3.14 -17.06
N MET A 35 -15.58 -2.96 -16.65
CA MET A 35 -15.07 -3.47 -15.38
C MET A 35 -15.71 -2.76 -14.17
N ALA A 36 -15.86 -1.44 -14.23
CA ALA A 36 -16.50 -0.65 -13.18
C ALA A 36 -17.94 -1.13 -12.93
N GLU A 37 -18.72 -1.30 -14.00
CA GLU A 37 -20.10 -1.78 -13.95
C GLU A 37 -20.18 -3.21 -13.40
N TRP A 38 -19.30 -4.10 -13.87
CA TRP A 38 -19.25 -5.49 -13.39
C TRP A 38 -18.96 -5.56 -11.88
N LEU A 39 -17.97 -4.82 -11.39
CA LEU A 39 -17.64 -4.75 -9.96
C LEU A 39 -18.77 -4.15 -9.12
N TRP A 40 -19.44 -3.12 -9.65
CA TRP A 40 -20.58 -2.49 -9.00
C TRP A 40 -21.74 -3.48 -8.82
N HIS A 41 -22.10 -4.19 -9.91
CA HIS A 41 -23.12 -5.23 -9.87
C HIS A 41 -22.75 -6.40 -8.95
N ARG A 42 -21.45 -6.74 -8.89
CA ARG A 42 -20.98 -7.78 -7.97
C ARG A 42 -21.16 -7.36 -6.52
N ALA A 43 -20.79 -6.14 -6.17
CA ALA A 43 -21.02 -5.59 -4.84
C ALA A 43 -22.51 -5.59 -4.46
N ASP A 44 -23.38 -5.24 -5.41
CA ASP A 44 -24.84 -5.27 -5.23
C ASP A 44 -25.33 -6.68 -4.88
N LYS A 45 -24.88 -7.70 -5.64
CA LYS A 45 -25.19 -9.10 -5.36
C LYS A 45 -24.65 -9.59 -4.02
N LEU A 46 -23.48 -9.10 -3.58
CA LEU A 46 -22.94 -9.44 -2.26
C LEU A 46 -23.78 -8.79 -1.15
N ASN A 47 -24.28 -7.57 -1.36
CA ASN A 47 -25.21 -6.92 -0.44
C ASN A 47 -26.57 -7.63 -0.38
N ASP A 48 -27.12 -8.08 -1.51
CA ASP A 48 -28.34 -8.91 -1.54
C ASP A 48 -28.18 -10.16 -0.65
N VAL A 49 -26.99 -10.79 -0.68
CA VAL A 49 -26.67 -11.94 0.16
C VAL A 49 -26.51 -11.53 1.63
N LEU A 50 -25.90 -10.38 1.93
CA LEU A 50 -25.82 -9.85 3.29
C LEU A 50 -27.19 -9.64 3.93
N GLU A 51 -28.17 -9.14 3.16
CA GLU A 51 -29.53 -8.96 3.66
C GLU A 51 -30.22 -10.30 3.99
N GLN A 52 -29.81 -11.38 3.32
CA GLN A 52 -30.31 -12.73 3.56
C GLN A 52 -29.51 -13.47 4.65
N VAL A 53 -28.36 -12.93 5.06
CA VAL A 53 -27.46 -13.52 6.05
C VAL A 53 -27.46 -12.68 7.33
N GLY A 54 -28.21 -13.17 8.31
CA GLY A 54 -28.40 -12.51 9.60
C GLY A 54 -29.67 -13.03 10.25
N GLU A 55 -30.00 -12.57 11.46
CA GLU A 55 -31.27 -12.94 12.08
C GLU A 55 -32.45 -12.44 11.24
N PRO A 56 -33.49 -13.27 11.00
CA PRO A 56 -33.76 -14.57 11.62
C PRO A 56 -33.21 -15.81 10.85
N HIS A 57 -32.58 -15.63 9.69
CA HIS A 57 -32.21 -16.72 8.78
C HIS A 57 -30.94 -17.48 9.18
N TRP A 58 -29.95 -16.79 9.74
CA TRP A 58 -28.71 -17.38 10.21
C TRP A 58 -28.16 -16.56 11.38
N SER A 59 -28.05 -17.17 12.56
CA SER A 59 -27.62 -16.53 13.80
C SER A 59 -26.33 -17.14 14.36
N GLY A 60 -25.68 -16.42 15.28
CA GLY A 60 -24.44 -16.83 15.94
C GLY A 60 -23.17 -16.24 15.31
N TYR A 61 -22.02 -16.47 15.97
CA TYR A 61 -20.75 -15.82 15.64
C TYR A 61 -20.26 -16.11 14.21
N ALA A 62 -20.53 -17.32 13.69
CA ALA A 62 -20.21 -17.67 12.30
C ALA A 62 -20.99 -16.81 11.28
N ALA A 63 -22.27 -16.52 11.55
CA ALA A 63 -23.09 -15.64 10.72
C ALA A 63 -22.55 -14.21 10.74
N THR A 64 -22.19 -13.69 11.93
CA THR A 64 -21.54 -12.37 12.07
C THR A 64 -20.24 -12.29 11.30
N MET A 65 -19.35 -13.28 11.43
CA MET A 65 -18.06 -13.32 10.75
C MET A 65 -18.20 -13.44 9.22
N PHE A 66 -19.17 -14.24 8.76
CA PHE A 66 -19.48 -14.33 7.34
C PHE A 66 -19.99 -12.99 6.80
N ALA A 67 -20.91 -12.33 7.51
CA ALA A 67 -21.44 -11.03 7.15
C ALA A 67 -20.34 -9.95 7.11
N GLU A 68 -19.49 -9.86 8.14
CA GLU A 68 -18.37 -8.89 8.15
C GLU A 68 -17.41 -9.07 6.96
N ARG A 69 -17.09 -10.32 6.62
CA ARG A 69 -16.17 -10.61 5.51
C ARG A 69 -16.82 -10.34 4.17
N LEU A 70 -18.09 -10.73 4.00
CA LEU A 70 -18.84 -10.47 2.78
C LEU A 70 -19.03 -8.95 2.57
N GLN A 71 -19.26 -8.19 3.64
CA GLN A 71 -19.27 -6.73 3.64
C GLN A 71 -17.93 -6.15 3.22
N THR A 72 -16.81 -6.69 3.73
CA THR A 72 -15.46 -6.27 3.33
C THR A 72 -15.23 -6.46 1.82
N VAL A 73 -15.64 -7.59 1.27
CA VAL A 73 -15.52 -7.87 -0.18
C VAL A 73 -16.42 -6.93 -0.98
N SER A 74 -17.67 -6.72 -0.54
CA SER A 74 -18.60 -5.78 -1.17
C SER A 74 -18.02 -4.36 -1.22
N THR A 75 -17.51 -3.85 -0.09
CA THR A 75 -16.85 -2.55 -0.02
C THR A 75 -15.62 -2.48 -0.93
N GLY A 76 -14.80 -3.52 -0.97
CA GLY A 76 -13.65 -3.61 -1.88
C GLY A 76 -14.06 -3.54 -3.35
N CYS A 77 -15.14 -4.22 -3.75
CA CYS A 77 -15.70 -4.13 -5.09
C CYS A 77 -16.21 -2.71 -5.41
N ARG A 78 -16.89 -2.02 -4.47
CA ARG A 78 -17.36 -0.64 -4.66
C ARG A 78 -16.21 0.35 -4.85
N GLU A 79 -15.19 0.27 -3.99
CA GLU A 79 -14.01 1.14 -4.09
C GLU A 79 -13.23 0.90 -5.39
N THR A 80 -13.09 -0.36 -5.80
CA THR A 80 -12.43 -0.70 -7.07
C THR A 80 -13.24 -0.20 -8.26
N SER A 81 -14.57 -0.39 -8.25
CA SER A 81 -15.49 0.15 -9.26
C SER A 81 -15.35 1.67 -9.41
N LYS A 82 -15.31 2.40 -8.29
CA LYS A 82 -15.09 3.85 -8.27
C LYS A 82 -13.79 4.24 -8.97
N ARG A 83 -12.68 3.56 -8.68
CA ARG A 83 -11.38 3.83 -9.31
C ARG A 83 -11.37 3.55 -10.82
N PHE A 84 -12.06 2.50 -11.27
CA PHE A 84 -12.22 2.25 -12.71
C PHE A 84 -13.07 3.34 -13.38
N ASN A 85 -14.08 3.89 -12.71
CA ASN A 85 -14.82 5.05 -13.21
C ASN A 85 -13.93 6.31 -13.27
N GLU A 86 -13.09 6.55 -12.26
CA GLU A 86 -12.13 7.67 -12.28
C GLU A 86 -11.14 7.55 -13.45
N ALA A 87 -10.61 6.36 -13.71
CA ALA A 87 -9.76 6.10 -14.88
C ALA A 87 -10.50 6.28 -16.21
N ARG A 88 -11.75 5.83 -16.31
CA ARG A 88 -12.62 6.08 -17.47
C ARG A 88 -12.80 7.57 -17.71
N ASP A 89 -13.12 8.33 -16.67
CA ASP A 89 -13.38 9.78 -16.75
C ASP A 89 -12.11 10.54 -17.15
N ALA A 90 -10.96 10.17 -16.58
CA ALA A 90 -9.67 10.72 -16.98
C ALA A 90 -9.31 10.37 -18.44
N SER A 91 -9.61 9.14 -18.89
CA SER A 91 -9.40 8.72 -20.29
C SER A 91 -10.27 9.54 -21.26
N ASN A 92 -11.54 9.78 -20.91
CA ASN A 92 -12.46 10.60 -21.70
C ASN A 92 -12.01 12.07 -21.79
N ALA A 93 -11.56 12.63 -20.67
CA ALA A 93 -11.03 13.99 -20.62
C ALA A 93 -9.78 14.12 -21.51
N TRP A 94 -8.83 13.18 -21.35
CA TRP A 94 -7.59 13.18 -22.14
C TRP A 94 -7.85 12.97 -23.63
N CYS A 95 -8.75 12.07 -24.03
CA CYS A 95 -9.19 11.94 -25.43
C CYS A 95 -9.66 13.26 -26.03
N SER A 96 -10.46 14.02 -25.26
CA SER A 96 -10.99 15.31 -25.69
C SER A 96 -9.87 16.35 -25.87
N VAL A 97 -8.87 16.32 -24.98
CA VAL A 97 -7.70 17.19 -25.02
C VAL A 97 -6.80 16.85 -26.20
N ILE A 98 -6.49 15.57 -26.45
CA ILE A 98 -5.71 15.14 -27.62
C ILE A 98 -6.33 15.71 -28.90
N TRP A 99 -7.65 15.54 -29.05
CA TRP A 99 -8.34 16.04 -30.24
C TRP A 99 -8.24 17.57 -30.39
N ALA A 100 -8.53 18.31 -29.32
CA ALA A 100 -8.53 19.77 -29.34
C ALA A 100 -7.11 20.32 -29.59
N GLN A 101 -6.11 19.81 -28.88
CA GLN A 101 -4.75 20.31 -28.97
C GLN A 101 -4.05 19.90 -30.27
N GLN A 102 -4.37 18.74 -30.85
CA GLN A 102 -3.90 18.39 -32.20
C GLN A 102 -4.38 19.43 -33.22
N GLY A 103 -5.65 19.85 -33.15
CA GLY A 103 -6.19 20.88 -34.03
C GLY A 103 -5.48 22.23 -33.89
N VAL A 104 -5.13 22.62 -32.65
CA VAL A 104 -4.36 23.84 -32.38
C VAL A 104 -2.94 23.72 -32.93
N ALA A 105 -2.27 22.59 -32.69
CA ALA A 105 -0.92 22.33 -33.17
C ALA A 105 -0.84 22.34 -34.71
N ASP A 106 -1.76 21.64 -35.40
CA ASP A 106 -1.80 21.61 -36.87
C ASP A 106 -2.16 22.99 -37.47
N ALA A 107 -2.93 23.82 -36.77
CA ALA A 107 -3.21 25.20 -37.18
C ALA A 107 -2.00 26.11 -36.98
N ALA A 108 -1.29 25.95 -35.86
CA ALA A 108 -0.04 26.67 -35.58
C ALA A 108 1.06 26.31 -36.58
N LEU A 109 1.17 25.03 -36.96
CA LEU A 109 2.14 24.58 -37.97
C LEU A 109 1.90 25.26 -39.31
N ARG A 110 0.67 25.23 -39.82
CA ARG A 110 0.30 25.92 -41.07
C ARG A 110 0.56 27.43 -41.00
N ALA A 111 0.23 28.07 -39.88
CA ALA A 111 0.50 29.49 -39.69
C ALA A 111 2.01 29.83 -39.67
N ALA A 112 2.85 28.92 -39.16
CA ALA A 112 4.30 29.09 -39.18
C ALA A 112 4.87 28.91 -40.60
N GLU A 113 4.38 27.93 -41.36
CA GLU A 113 4.76 27.73 -42.76
C GLU A 113 4.43 28.96 -43.62
N ASP A 114 3.19 29.46 -43.53
CA ASP A 114 2.75 30.67 -44.23
C ASP A 114 3.61 31.88 -43.85
N ALA A 115 3.92 32.04 -42.55
CA ALA A 115 4.75 33.14 -42.07
C ALA A 115 6.21 33.04 -42.55
N LEU A 116 6.78 31.84 -42.69
CA LEU A 116 8.12 31.65 -43.23
C LEU A 116 8.19 31.99 -44.72
N GLU A 117 7.16 31.65 -45.50
CA GLU A 117 7.05 32.04 -46.91
C GLU A 117 6.95 33.57 -47.06
N ASP A 118 6.15 34.21 -46.21
CA ASP A 118 6.02 35.67 -46.17
C ASP A 118 7.34 36.36 -45.79
N ILE A 119 8.07 35.83 -44.80
CA ILE A 119 9.41 36.32 -44.42
C ILE A 119 10.35 36.26 -45.61
N ALA A 120 10.44 35.09 -46.28
CA ALA A 120 11.32 34.92 -47.43
C ALA A 120 10.97 35.90 -48.57
N THR A 121 9.68 36.11 -48.83
CA THR A 121 9.18 37.04 -49.84
C THR A 121 9.50 38.49 -49.47
N ALA A 122 9.30 38.88 -48.21
CA ALA A 122 9.59 40.22 -47.71
C ALA A 122 11.10 40.52 -47.74
N GLU A 123 11.96 39.58 -47.33
CA GLU A 123 13.41 39.71 -47.39
C GLU A 123 13.93 39.89 -48.82
N ALA A 124 13.39 39.13 -49.78
CA ALA A 124 13.71 39.29 -51.20
C ALA A 124 13.29 40.68 -51.73
N THR A 125 12.09 41.13 -51.33
CA THR A 125 11.55 42.45 -51.72
C THR A 125 12.37 43.59 -51.13
N ILE A 126 12.71 43.52 -49.84
CA ILE A 126 13.58 44.49 -49.14
C ILE A 126 14.95 44.55 -49.82
N SER A 127 15.52 43.40 -50.17
CA SER A 127 16.81 43.34 -50.87
C SER A 127 16.74 44.08 -52.21
N SER A 128 15.71 43.83 -53.02
CA SER A 128 15.51 44.53 -54.30
C SER A 128 15.31 46.04 -54.11
N LEU A 129 14.39 46.45 -53.23
CA LEU A 129 14.06 47.85 -52.97
C LEU A 129 15.25 48.62 -52.39
N SER A 130 16.09 47.97 -51.57
CA SER A 130 17.29 48.62 -51.02
C SER A 130 18.31 49.00 -52.09
N VAL A 131 18.47 48.18 -53.14
CA VAL A 131 19.35 48.46 -54.27
C VAL A 131 18.81 49.63 -55.10
N GLU A 132 17.50 49.62 -55.37
CA GLU A 132 16.83 50.69 -56.10
C GLU A 132 16.90 52.02 -55.34
N GLN A 133 16.59 52.02 -54.04
CA GLN A 133 16.65 53.19 -53.18
C GLN A 133 18.07 53.77 -53.12
N ALA A 134 19.09 52.93 -53.03
CA ALA A 134 20.49 53.36 -53.07
C ALA A 134 20.86 54.01 -54.42
N ALA A 135 20.41 53.44 -55.54
CA ALA A 135 20.64 53.99 -56.87
C ALA A 135 19.94 55.35 -57.07
N LEU A 136 18.68 55.47 -56.64
CA LEU A 136 17.89 56.70 -56.71
C LEU A 136 18.50 57.80 -55.82
N HIS A 137 18.95 57.46 -54.61
CA HIS A 137 19.64 58.41 -53.74
C HIS A 137 20.98 58.89 -54.32
N ALA A 138 21.77 57.99 -54.90
CA ALA A 138 23.03 58.36 -55.56
C ALA A 138 22.78 59.30 -56.76
N ALA A 139 21.76 59.00 -57.58
CA ALA A 139 21.35 59.85 -58.70
C ALA A 139 20.86 61.22 -58.23
N LEU A 140 20.00 61.28 -57.22
CA LEU A 140 19.52 62.52 -56.62
C LEU A 140 20.68 63.38 -56.09
N THR A 141 21.63 62.77 -55.38
CA THR A 141 22.82 63.45 -54.84
C THR A 141 23.67 64.07 -55.97
N LEU A 142 23.85 63.35 -57.08
CA LEU A 142 24.57 63.85 -58.25
C LEU A 142 23.83 65.03 -58.92
N LEU A 143 22.51 64.94 -59.06
CA LEU A 143 21.67 66.01 -59.61
C LEU A 143 21.72 67.26 -58.72
N GLU A 144 21.57 67.10 -57.40
CA GLU A 144 21.68 68.21 -56.43
C GLU A 144 23.05 68.87 -56.47
N LYS A 145 24.13 68.08 -56.56
CA LYS A 145 25.50 68.60 -56.68
C LYS A 145 25.69 69.41 -57.97
N THR A 146 25.21 68.87 -59.09
CA THR A 146 25.33 69.53 -60.41
C THR A 146 24.51 70.81 -60.46
N TYR A 147 23.28 70.78 -59.94
CA TYR A 147 22.41 71.95 -59.81
C TYR A 147 23.06 73.06 -58.98
N LYS A 148 23.60 72.73 -57.80
CA LYS A 148 24.30 73.69 -56.93
C LYS A 148 25.57 74.24 -57.56
N GLN A 149 26.36 73.40 -58.23
CA GLN A 149 27.63 73.80 -58.85
C GLN A 149 27.43 74.84 -59.94
N TYR A 150 26.40 74.69 -60.79
CA TYR A 150 26.13 75.61 -61.90
C TYR A 150 25.06 76.66 -61.60
N ALA A 151 24.66 76.82 -60.34
CA ALA A 151 23.68 77.83 -59.93
C ALA A 151 24.19 79.27 -60.16
N THR A 152 25.50 79.49 -60.10
CA THR A 152 26.14 80.82 -60.21
C THR A 152 27.28 80.87 -61.24
N THR A 153 27.54 79.77 -61.97
CA THR A 153 28.63 79.67 -62.95
C THR A 153 28.14 79.03 -64.25
N ALA A 154 28.59 79.57 -65.40
CA ALA A 154 28.19 79.05 -66.71
C ALA A 154 28.68 77.61 -66.92
N PRO A 155 27.79 76.67 -67.32
CA PRO A 155 28.17 75.28 -67.52
C PRO A 155 29.05 75.10 -68.78
N PRO A 156 29.94 74.09 -68.81
CA PRO A 156 30.68 73.71 -70.01
C PRO A 156 29.72 73.35 -71.16
N ALA A 157 30.13 73.64 -72.41
CA ALA A 157 29.34 73.34 -73.60
C ALA A 157 28.93 71.84 -73.64
N GLY A 158 27.63 71.58 -73.81
CA GLY A 158 27.05 70.23 -73.83
C GLY A 158 26.67 69.64 -72.46
N THR A 159 26.87 70.36 -71.35
CA THR A 159 26.48 69.89 -70.01
C THR A 159 25.00 70.17 -69.76
N HIS A 160 24.21 69.13 -69.47
CA HIS A 160 22.83 69.28 -69.00
C HIS A 160 22.81 69.72 -67.54
N VAL A 161 22.24 70.89 -67.25
CA VAL A 161 22.02 71.36 -65.87
C VAL A 161 20.59 71.01 -65.48
N PRO A 162 20.38 70.26 -64.38
CA PRO A 162 19.04 69.85 -63.97
C PRO A 162 18.12 71.05 -63.71
N THR A 163 16.86 70.95 -64.09
CA THR A 163 15.82 71.95 -63.77
C THR A 163 15.28 71.73 -62.36
N GLY A 164 14.67 72.76 -61.77
CA GLY A 164 14.00 72.63 -60.45
C GLY A 164 12.90 71.56 -60.44
N SER A 165 12.18 71.39 -61.56
CA SER A 165 11.19 70.33 -61.75
C SER A 165 11.79 68.93 -61.82
N GLU A 166 12.96 68.77 -62.47
CA GLU A 166 13.68 67.49 -62.52
C GLU A 166 14.19 67.09 -61.13
N LEU A 167 14.69 68.07 -60.36
CA LEU A 167 15.12 67.84 -58.97
C LEU A 167 13.93 67.41 -58.08
N ALA A 168 12.78 68.09 -58.21
CA ALA A 168 11.57 67.74 -57.46
C ALA A 168 10.99 66.38 -57.85
N ALA A 169 11.07 65.99 -59.14
CA ALA A 169 10.68 64.67 -59.59
C ALA A 169 11.60 63.58 -59.02
N ALA A 170 12.93 63.77 -59.12
CA ALA A 170 13.90 62.83 -58.55
C ALA A 170 13.74 62.68 -57.03
N ARG A 171 13.41 63.76 -56.32
CA ARG A 171 13.15 63.71 -54.87
C ARG A 171 11.91 62.90 -54.54
N ARG A 172 10.80 63.10 -55.26
CA ARG A 172 9.59 62.28 -55.10
C ARG A 172 9.86 60.80 -55.35
N HIS A 173 10.58 60.45 -56.42
CA HIS A 173 10.94 59.06 -56.69
C HIS A 173 11.77 58.43 -55.55
N ALA A 174 12.73 59.16 -54.99
CA ALA A 174 13.49 58.68 -53.84
C ALA A 174 12.62 58.53 -52.57
N ASP A 175 11.71 59.48 -52.32
CA ASP A 175 10.78 59.43 -51.19
C ASP A 175 9.78 58.25 -51.34
N ASP A 176 9.25 58.02 -52.55
CA ASP A 176 8.33 56.91 -52.87
C ASP A 176 9.03 55.56 -52.65
N ALA A 177 10.25 55.38 -53.17
CA ALA A 177 11.05 54.17 -52.94
C ALA A 177 11.35 53.95 -51.45
N ASN A 178 11.55 55.02 -50.66
CA ASN A 178 11.73 54.92 -49.22
C ASN A 178 10.44 54.50 -48.49
N ILE A 179 9.28 54.96 -48.95
CA ILE A 179 7.97 54.55 -48.43
C ILE A 179 7.70 53.06 -48.73
N GLU A 180 8.00 52.60 -49.95
CA GLU A 180 7.88 51.19 -50.32
C GLU A 180 8.80 50.30 -49.48
N LEU A 181 10.08 50.68 -49.33
CA LEU A 181 11.02 49.96 -48.48
C LEU A 181 10.54 49.87 -47.03
N SER A 182 10.06 50.99 -46.47
CA SER A 182 9.51 51.03 -45.10
C SER A 182 8.26 50.15 -44.97
N SER A 183 7.46 50.02 -46.02
CA SER A 183 6.26 49.18 -46.02
C SER A 183 6.63 47.70 -46.09
N ALA A 184 7.61 47.33 -46.91
CA ALA A 184 8.15 45.97 -46.97
C ALA A 184 8.79 45.55 -45.63
N GLN A 185 9.49 46.47 -44.95
CA GLN A 185 10.04 46.22 -43.60
C GLN A 185 8.95 45.94 -42.56
N ARG A 186 7.81 46.64 -42.61
CA ARG A 186 6.67 46.35 -41.71
C ARG A 186 6.03 45.00 -42.01
N LEU A 187 5.95 44.59 -43.28
CA LEU A 187 5.46 43.26 -43.65
C LEU A 187 6.39 42.15 -43.12
N LEU A 188 7.70 42.37 -43.16
CA LEU A 188 8.67 41.45 -42.54
C LEU A 188 8.45 41.36 -41.02
N GLU A 189 8.29 42.49 -40.33
CA GLU A 189 8.03 42.53 -38.89
C GLU A 189 6.71 41.80 -38.53
N ASP A 190 5.63 42.06 -39.27
CA ASP A 190 4.34 41.36 -39.10
C ASP A 190 4.46 39.84 -39.31
N ALA A 191 5.17 39.41 -40.36
CA ALA A 191 5.40 37.99 -40.62
C ALA A 191 6.25 37.33 -39.52
N GLN A 192 7.26 38.03 -38.99
CA GLN A 192 8.06 37.58 -37.85
C GLN A 192 7.21 37.44 -36.57
N ASP A 193 6.31 38.39 -36.31
CA ASP A 193 5.39 38.34 -35.18
C ASP A 193 4.38 37.19 -35.29
N ARG A 194 3.85 36.94 -36.49
CA ARG A 194 2.99 35.79 -36.79
C ARG A 194 3.71 34.46 -36.57
N LEU A 195 4.96 34.34 -37.01
CA LEU A 195 5.79 33.16 -36.75
C LEU A 195 6.02 32.96 -35.25
N ALA A 196 6.33 34.04 -34.52
CA ALA A 196 6.52 33.98 -33.08
C ALA A 196 5.24 33.57 -32.33
N GLN A 197 4.07 34.01 -32.80
CA GLN A 197 2.77 33.61 -32.25
C GLN A 197 2.48 32.14 -32.52
N ALA A 198 2.67 31.67 -33.76
CA ALA A 198 2.49 30.27 -34.12
C ALA A 198 3.36 29.33 -33.25
N LYS A 199 4.63 29.71 -32.99
CA LYS A 199 5.51 28.98 -32.07
C LYS A 199 4.98 28.91 -30.64
N ARG A 200 4.40 30.01 -30.12
CA ARG A 200 3.78 30.04 -28.79
C ARG A 200 2.53 29.17 -28.72
N ASP A 201 1.71 29.18 -29.76
CA ASP A 201 0.47 28.40 -29.83
C ASP A 201 0.78 26.89 -29.85
N ALA A 202 1.78 26.47 -30.64
CA ALA A 202 2.26 25.09 -30.66
C ALA A 202 2.83 24.66 -29.30
N ALA A 203 3.64 25.50 -28.64
CA ALA A 203 4.17 25.21 -27.31
C ALA A 203 3.06 25.12 -26.24
N THR A 204 2.04 25.98 -26.32
CA THR A 204 0.88 25.95 -25.42
C THR A 204 0.07 24.66 -25.60
N ALA A 205 -0.12 24.22 -26.85
CA ALA A 205 -0.79 22.96 -27.13
C ALA A 205 -0.04 21.76 -26.53
N ALA A 206 1.29 21.74 -26.65
CA ALA A 206 2.15 20.72 -26.04
C ALA A 206 2.05 20.71 -24.50
N GLU A 207 2.04 21.89 -23.87
CA GLU A 207 1.91 22.00 -22.41
C GLU A 207 0.56 21.47 -21.93
N GLN A 208 -0.54 21.86 -22.58
CA GLN A 208 -1.88 21.38 -22.24
C GLN A 208 -2.00 19.86 -22.41
N TYR A 209 -1.41 19.32 -23.47
CA TYR A 209 -1.33 17.88 -23.69
C TYR A 209 -0.61 17.16 -22.54
N HIS A 210 0.59 17.60 -22.16
CA HIS A 210 1.39 16.94 -21.12
C HIS A 210 0.78 17.05 -19.72
N ASN A 211 0.14 18.18 -19.41
CA ASN A 211 -0.55 18.35 -18.14
C ASN A 211 -1.68 17.32 -17.97
N GLU A 212 -2.50 17.15 -19.01
CA GLU A 212 -3.62 16.19 -19.00
C GLU A 212 -3.15 14.73 -19.13
N GLU A 213 -2.07 14.47 -19.85
CA GLU A 213 -1.38 13.18 -19.84
C GLU A 213 -0.94 12.80 -18.42
N GLY A 214 -0.42 13.76 -17.65
CA GLY A 214 -0.07 13.56 -16.24
C GLY A 214 -1.26 13.17 -15.36
N VAL A 215 -2.41 13.83 -15.55
CA VAL A 215 -3.67 13.50 -14.85
C VAL A 215 -4.13 12.09 -15.21
N PHE A 216 -4.15 11.76 -16.50
CA PHE A 216 -4.51 10.43 -17.00
C PHE A 216 -3.59 9.34 -16.43
N ARG A 217 -2.27 9.54 -16.47
CA ARG A 217 -1.29 8.60 -15.92
C ARG A 217 -1.50 8.35 -14.43
N ASN A 218 -1.72 9.41 -13.65
CA ASN A 218 -1.95 9.27 -12.20
C ASN A 218 -3.24 8.48 -11.90
N ALA A 219 -4.30 8.70 -12.69
CA ALA A 219 -5.54 7.93 -12.57
C ALA A 219 -5.31 6.44 -12.87
N LEU A 220 -4.55 6.12 -13.92
CA LEU A 220 -4.18 4.75 -14.26
C LEU A 220 -3.33 4.08 -13.17
N GLU A 221 -2.33 4.78 -12.63
CA GLU A 221 -1.51 4.26 -11.53
C GLU A 221 -2.35 3.99 -10.29
N ALA A 222 -3.30 4.86 -9.96
CA ALA A 222 -4.22 4.66 -8.84
C ALA A 222 -5.16 3.44 -9.05
N THR A 223 -5.53 3.16 -10.30
CA THR A 223 -6.25 1.91 -10.66
C THR A 223 -5.33 0.70 -10.56
N LEU A 224 -4.10 0.74 -11.09
CA LEU A 224 -3.20 -0.42 -11.15
C LEU A 224 -2.59 -0.81 -9.80
N TYR A 225 -2.10 0.16 -9.04
CA TYR A 225 -1.44 -0.08 -7.74
C TYR A 225 -2.41 0.02 -6.55
N GLY A 226 -3.59 0.57 -6.78
CA GLY A 226 -4.61 0.74 -5.76
C GLY A 226 -5.80 -0.21 -5.88
N ALA A 227 -5.91 -0.99 -6.98
CA ALA A 227 -6.91 -2.04 -7.11
C ALA A 227 -6.53 -3.25 -6.24
N MET A 228 -6.99 -3.19 -4.99
CA MET A 228 -6.92 -4.20 -3.95
C MET A 228 -5.48 -4.57 -3.50
N PRO A 229 -5.21 -4.58 -2.18
CA PRO A 229 -4.25 -5.55 -1.67
C PRO A 229 -4.76 -6.92 -2.14
N ALA A 230 -3.94 -7.67 -2.87
CA ALA A 230 -4.28 -9.04 -3.22
C ALA A 230 -4.77 -9.73 -1.94
N ILE A 231 -6.02 -10.20 -1.92
CA ILE A 231 -6.46 -11.12 -0.88
C ILE A 231 -5.54 -12.32 -1.08
N ALA A 232 -4.54 -12.44 -0.21
CA ALA A 232 -3.56 -13.51 -0.35
C ALA A 232 -4.33 -14.83 -0.43
N PRO A 233 -3.95 -15.77 -1.31
CA PRO A 233 -4.63 -17.06 -1.45
C PRO A 233 -4.85 -17.76 -0.10
N THR A 234 -3.91 -17.56 0.83
CA THR A 234 -3.99 -17.99 2.23
C THR A 234 -5.22 -17.44 2.94
N GLN A 235 -5.59 -16.16 2.77
CA GLN A 235 -6.77 -15.59 3.43
C GLN A 235 -8.10 -16.20 2.95
N LEU A 236 -8.18 -16.67 1.71
CA LEU A 236 -9.39 -17.33 1.20
C LEU A 236 -9.46 -18.78 1.71
N THR A 237 -8.33 -19.49 1.70
CA THR A 237 -8.21 -20.83 2.28
C THR A 237 -8.46 -20.81 3.79
N ASP A 238 -7.88 -19.85 4.51
CA ASP A 238 -8.08 -19.63 5.94
C ASP A 238 -9.55 -19.33 6.22
N PHE A 239 -10.22 -18.52 5.39
CA PHE A 239 -11.65 -18.24 5.50
C PHE A 239 -12.51 -19.49 5.31
N VAL A 240 -12.31 -20.23 4.21
CA VAL A 240 -13.08 -21.46 3.94
C VAL A 240 -12.84 -22.48 5.06
N THR A 241 -11.59 -22.64 5.50
CA THR A 241 -11.21 -23.54 6.59
C THR A 241 -11.85 -23.11 7.91
N THR A 242 -11.86 -21.81 8.21
CA THR A 242 -12.45 -21.23 9.42
C THR A 242 -13.96 -21.40 9.44
N VAL A 243 -14.66 -21.03 8.36
CA VAL A 243 -16.12 -21.21 8.23
C VAL A 243 -16.50 -22.69 8.30
N THR A 244 -15.76 -23.56 7.61
CA THR A 244 -15.96 -25.02 7.66
C THR A 244 -15.71 -25.57 9.06
N SER A 245 -14.71 -25.06 9.78
CA SER A 245 -14.40 -25.46 11.16
C SER A 245 -15.48 -25.01 12.14
N PHE A 246 -15.96 -23.78 12.02
CA PHE A 246 -17.03 -23.24 12.85
C PHE A 246 -18.39 -23.88 12.60
N ALA A 247 -18.69 -24.24 11.36
CA ALA A 247 -19.90 -24.99 11.03
C ALA A 247 -19.95 -26.39 11.69
N LYS A 248 -18.80 -26.92 12.12
CA LYS A 248 -18.69 -28.19 12.87
C LYS A 248 -18.86 -28.02 14.38
N ILE A 249 -18.98 -26.80 14.90
CA ILE A 249 -19.06 -26.51 16.34
C ILE A 249 -20.51 -26.14 16.69
N ASP A 250 -21.17 -26.95 17.52
CA ASP A 250 -22.51 -26.65 18.02
C ASP A 250 -22.48 -25.46 19.00
N ALA A 251 -23.39 -24.50 18.79
CA ALA A 251 -23.36 -23.19 19.44
C ALA A 251 -23.93 -23.04 20.88
N PRO A 252 -24.64 -23.98 21.54
CA PRO A 252 -25.20 -23.67 22.85
C PRO A 252 -24.18 -23.90 23.95
N ALA A 253 -23.83 -22.83 24.68
CA ALA A 253 -22.92 -22.75 25.83
C ALA A 253 -21.62 -23.57 25.68
N MET A 254 -20.46 -22.91 25.62
CA MET A 254 -19.15 -23.59 25.59
C MET A 254 -18.87 -24.34 26.91
N THR A 255 -19.62 -25.40 27.17
CA THR A 255 -19.46 -26.33 28.29
C THR A 255 -18.19 -27.15 28.06
N GLY A 256 -17.64 -27.72 29.13
CA GLY A 256 -16.46 -28.59 29.03
C GLY A 256 -16.65 -29.74 28.02
N SER A 257 -17.87 -30.25 27.82
CA SER A 257 -18.12 -31.28 26.78
C SER A 257 -18.11 -30.72 25.36
N ALA A 258 -18.59 -29.49 25.14
CA ALA A 258 -18.50 -28.83 23.82
C ALA A 258 -17.03 -28.52 23.47
N LEU A 259 -16.25 -28.07 24.46
CA LEU A 259 -14.81 -27.84 24.28
C LEU A 259 -14.04 -29.15 24.06
N ALA A 260 -14.42 -30.25 24.73
CA ALA A 260 -13.87 -31.57 24.44
C ALA A 260 -14.12 -32.00 22.99
N ASN A 261 -15.34 -31.78 22.49
CA ASN A 261 -15.69 -32.08 21.10
C ASN A 261 -14.87 -31.23 20.13
N MET A 262 -14.62 -29.96 20.44
CA MET A 262 -13.78 -29.08 19.63
C MET A 262 -12.37 -29.66 19.44
N LEU A 263 -11.74 -30.15 20.51
CA LEU A 263 -10.41 -30.80 20.44
C LEU A 263 -10.40 -32.08 19.58
N THR A 264 -11.53 -32.79 19.50
CA THR A 264 -11.64 -33.99 18.67
C THR A 264 -11.96 -33.70 17.21
N THR A 265 -12.59 -32.57 16.93
CA THR A 265 -13.13 -32.24 15.60
C THR A 265 -12.17 -31.37 14.78
N LEU A 266 -11.42 -30.50 15.45
CA LEU A 266 -10.48 -29.59 14.80
C LEU A 266 -9.07 -30.18 14.73
N THR A 267 -8.34 -29.81 13.69
CA THR A 267 -6.90 -29.99 13.60
C THR A 267 -6.17 -28.93 14.44
N PRO A 268 -4.87 -29.13 14.78
CA PRO A 268 -4.07 -28.13 15.48
C PRO A 268 -4.07 -26.77 14.77
N GLY A 269 -3.86 -26.76 13.45
CA GLY A 269 -3.84 -25.53 12.65
C GLY A 269 -5.18 -24.79 12.65
N GLU A 270 -6.29 -25.52 12.55
CA GLU A 270 -7.63 -24.94 12.65
C GLU A 270 -7.85 -24.27 14.01
N LEU A 271 -7.50 -24.92 15.13
CA LEU A 271 -7.65 -24.32 16.46
C LEU A 271 -6.73 -23.09 16.64
N ALA A 272 -5.51 -23.12 16.11
CA ALA A 272 -4.61 -21.97 16.17
C ALA A 272 -5.18 -20.75 15.44
N LEU A 273 -5.78 -20.95 14.27
CA LEU A 273 -6.48 -19.88 13.54
C LEU A 273 -7.67 -19.34 14.32
N LEU A 274 -8.43 -20.23 14.99
CA LEU A 274 -9.53 -19.82 15.85
C LEU A 274 -9.06 -18.97 17.03
N LEU A 275 -7.99 -19.36 17.71
CA LEU A 275 -7.41 -18.62 18.82
C LEU A 275 -6.88 -17.25 18.41
N ALA A 276 -6.25 -17.15 17.25
CA ALA A 276 -5.79 -15.88 16.71
C ALA A 276 -6.95 -14.90 16.44
N ARG A 277 -8.16 -15.42 16.14
CA ARG A 277 -9.35 -14.61 15.83
C ARG A 277 -10.24 -14.34 17.05
N ASP A 278 -10.41 -15.31 17.94
CA ASP A 278 -11.08 -15.19 19.23
C ASP A 278 -10.12 -15.53 20.38
N PRO A 279 -9.28 -14.58 20.82
CA PRO A 279 -8.37 -14.80 21.95
C PRO A 279 -9.10 -15.10 23.28
N ALA A 280 -10.41 -14.84 23.38
CA ALA A 280 -11.19 -15.18 24.57
C ALA A 280 -11.52 -16.69 24.63
N LEU A 281 -11.34 -17.44 23.55
CA LEU A 281 -11.57 -18.89 23.53
C LEU A 281 -10.65 -19.64 24.50
N ALA A 282 -9.38 -19.24 24.63
CA ALA A 282 -8.47 -19.83 25.62
C ALA A 282 -8.99 -19.65 27.05
N GLN A 283 -9.59 -18.49 27.36
CA GLN A 283 -10.20 -18.25 28.66
C GLN A 283 -11.44 -19.16 28.89
N LYS A 284 -12.21 -19.47 27.85
CA LYS A 284 -13.33 -20.42 27.97
C LYS A 284 -12.86 -21.84 28.32
N PHE A 285 -11.73 -22.28 27.76
CA PHE A 285 -11.07 -23.54 28.13
C PHE A 285 -10.60 -23.55 29.58
N TRP A 286 -10.21 -22.39 30.10
CA TRP A 286 -9.84 -22.24 31.51
C TRP A 286 -11.07 -22.28 32.43
N ASP A 287 -12.11 -21.52 32.11
CA ASP A 287 -13.29 -21.36 32.97
C ASP A 287 -14.18 -22.62 32.97
N ASN A 288 -14.21 -23.36 31.86
CA ASN A 288 -15.04 -24.54 31.67
C ASN A 288 -14.24 -25.71 31.07
N PRO A 289 -13.19 -26.20 31.75
CA PRO A 289 -12.26 -27.14 31.15
C PRO A 289 -12.96 -28.45 30.75
N PRO A 290 -12.53 -29.08 29.63
CA PRO A 290 -12.94 -30.43 29.29
C PRO A 290 -12.74 -31.42 30.44
N PRO A 291 -13.65 -32.41 30.64
CA PRO A 291 -13.46 -33.43 31.67
C PRO A 291 -12.13 -34.16 31.49
N ALA A 292 -11.34 -34.27 32.57
CA ALA A 292 -9.97 -34.80 32.54
C ALA A 292 -9.87 -36.18 31.86
N GLU A 293 -10.83 -37.07 32.13
CA GLU A 293 -10.88 -38.41 31.53
C GLU A 293 -11.06 -38.36 30.01
N LYS A 294 -11.89 -37.43 29.51
CA LYS A 294 -12.10 -37.25 28.06
C LYS A 294 -10.84 -36.68 27.40
N THR A 295 -10.20 -35.71 28.03
CA THR A 295 -8.93 -35.14 27.56
C THR A 295 -7.85 -36.20 27.48
N ALA A 296 -7.66 -36.99 28.54
CA ALA A 296 -6.68 -38.06 28.59
C ALA A 296 -6.95 -39.13 27.51
N ALA A 297 -8.21 -39.53 27.34
CA ALA A 297 -8.61 -40.50 26.32
C ALA A 297 -8.38 -39.99 24.90
N TRP A 298 -8.60 -38.70 24.64
CA TRP A 298 -8.29 -38.05 23.37
C TRP A 298 -6.79 -38.00 23.12
N TRP A 299 -6.02 -37.44 24.07
CA TRP A 299 -4.57 -37.26 23.96
C TRP A 299 -3.84 -38.58 23.71
N LYS A 300 -4.27 -39.65 24.38
CA LYS A 300 -3.70 -40.99 24.23
C LYS A 300 -3.83 -41.55 22.81
N LYS A 301 -4.86 -41.16 22.05
CA LYS A 301 -5.08 -41.61 20.66
C LYS A 301 -4.19 -40.90 19.64
N LEU A 302 -3.61 -39.76 20.00
CA LEU A 302 -2.76 -38.98 19.10
C LEU A 302 -1.36 -39.59 19.00
N SER A 303 -0.75 -39.49 17.81
CA SER A 303 0.66 -39.84 17.63
C SER A 303 1.56 -38.80 18.32
N PRO A 304 2.83 -39.13 18.64
CA PRO A 304 3.77 -38.18 19.22
C PRO A 304 3.92 -36.90 18.37
N GLU A 305 3.94 -37.03 17.04
CA GLU A 305 4.06 -35.90 16.11
C GLU A 305 2.85 -34.98 16.18
N LEU A 306 1.65 -35.56 16.31
CA LEU A 306 0.42 -34.77 16.41
C LEU A 306 0.29 -34.08 17.78
N ARG A 307 0.76 -34.73 18.85
CA ARG A 307 0.85 -34.10 20.19
C ARG A 307 1.77 -32.89 20.19
N GLU A 308 2.93 -33.00 19.52
CA GLU A 308 3.86 -31.89 19.32
C GLU A 308 3.20 -30.74 18.54
N GLN A 309 2.46 -31.06 17.47
CA GLN A 309 1.71 -30.05 16.72
C GLN A 309 0.66 -29.34 17.57
N TRP A 310 -0.04 -30.04 18.46
CA TRP A 310 -0.98 -29.42 19.41
C TRP A 310 -0.29 -28.50 20.41
N CYS A 311 0.84 -28.95 21.00
CA CYS A 311 1.63 -28.14 21.92
C CYS A 311 2.13 -26.86 21.24
N LYS A 312 2.46 -26.91 19.95
CA LYS A 312 2.82 -25.72 19.18
C LYS A 312 1.62 -24.91 18.74
N ALA A 313 0.51 -25.51 18.35
CA ALA A 313 -0.62 -24.77 17.80
C ALA A 313 -1.38 -23.98 18.87
N ALA A 314 -1.67 -24.62 20.01
CA ALA A 314 -2.50 -24.06 21.08
C ALA A 314 -1.87 -24.26 22.48
N PRO A 315 -0.62 -23.81 22.72
CA PRO A 315 0.08 -24.07 23.97
C PRO A 315 -0.65 -23.52 25.21
N GLU A 316 -1.29 -22.35 25.12
CA GLU A 316 -2.10 -21.78 26.21
C GLU A 316 -3.31 -22.65 26.60
N ILE A 317 -3.82 -23.50 25.70
CA ILE A 317 -4.84 -24.49 26.02
C ILE A 317 -4.18 -25.76 26.54
N ILE A 318 -3.30 -26.38 25.75
CA ILE A 318 -2.71 -27.68 26.06
C ILE A 318 -1.97 -27.66 27.40
N GLY A 319 -1.23 -26.59 27.69
CA GLY A 319 -0.48 -26.42 28.94
C GLY A 319 -1.35 -26.33 30.20
N ASN A 320 -2.65 -26.12 30.04
CA ASN A 320 -3.60 -25.91 31.13
C ASN A 320 -4.74 -26.94 31.17
N LEU A 321 -4.76 -27.90 30.23
CA LEU A 321 -5.82 -28.90 30.18
C LEU A 321 -5.68 -29.95 31.29
N PRO A 322 -6.75 -30.24 32.05
CA PRO A 322 -6.74 -31.34 33.00
C PRO A 322 -6.72 -32.70 32.28
N GLY A 323 -6.06 -33.69 32.87
CA GLY A 323 -5.93 -35.04 32.32
C GLY A 323 -4.69 -35.25 31.43
N LEU A 324 -3.89 -34.21 31.19
CA LEU A 324 -2.57 -34.33 30.58
C LEU A 324 -1.48 -34.47 31.64
N ASP A 325 -0.44 -35.24 31.34
CA ASP A 325 0.70 -35.42 32.24
C ASP A 325 1.52 -34.13 32.39
N ALA A 326 2.25 -34.01 33.50
CA ALA A 326 3.07 -32.85 33.81
C ALA A 326 4.09 -32.51 32.72
N ASP A 327 4.74 -33.51 32.11
CA ASP A 327 5.74 -33.26 31.07
C ASP A 327 5.11 -32.62 29.83
N THR A 328 3.96 -33.12 29.39
CA THR A 328 3.17 -32.52 28.30
C THR A 328 2.80 -31.06 28.60
N ARG A 329 2.30 -30.80 29.82
CA ARG A 329 1.89 -29.44 30.21
C ARG A 329 3.08 -28.49 30.31
N ILE A 330 4.18 -28.93 30.91
CA ILE A 330 5.44 -28.18 30.99
C ILE A 330 5.94 -27.84 29.59
N HIS A 331 5.88 -28.79 28.66
CA HIS A 331 6.29 -28.57 27.29
C HIS A 331 5.43 -27.52 26.56
N ALA A 332 4.11 -27.65 26.64
CA ALA A 332 3.20 -26.66 26.07
C ALA A 332 3.36 -25.28 26.72
N ASN A 333 3.51 -25.20 28.05
CA ASN A 333 3.72 -23.92 28.73
C ASN A 333 5.08 -23.29 28.43
N ALA A 334 6.13 -24.06 28.14
CA ALA A 334 7.39 -23.51 27.65
C ALA A 334 7.23 -22.86 26.27
N ASN A 335 6.40 -23.47 25.39
CA ASN A 335 6.04 -22.87 24.10
C ASN A 335 5.26 -21.56 24.29
N GLN A 336 4.30 -21.50 25.23
CA GLN A 336 3.59 -20.24 25.51
C GLN A 336 4.50 -19.21 26.17
N LEU A 337 5.37 -19.60 27.10
CA LEU A 337 6.28 -18.70 27.81
C LEU A 337 7.21 -18.00 26.84
N GLN A 338 7.75 -18.74 25.86
CA GLN A 338 8.57 -18.16 24.81
C GLN A 338 7.80 -17.12 23.99
N ARG A 339 6.52 -17.37 23.68
CA ARG A 339 5.66 -16.41 22.94
C ARG A 339 5.45 -15.15 23.74
N ASP A 340 5.04 -15.29 25.00
CA ASP A 340 4.72 -14.16 25.86
C ASP A 340 5.96 -13.31 26.17
N LEU A 341 7.13 -13.94 26.35
CA LEU A 341 8.40 -13.23 26.53
C LEU A 341 8.84 -12.44 25.29
N ASN A 342 8.37 -12.83 24.10
CA ASN A 342 8.67 -12.19 22.82
C ASN A 342 7.53 -11.28 22.33
N ASP A 343 6.41 -11.22 23.03
CA ASP A 343 5.28 -10.37 22.67
C ASP A 343 5.62 -8.89 22.99
N PRO A 344 5.77 -8.03 21.96
CA PRO A 344 6.13 -6.63 22.17
C PRO A 344 5.01 -5.82 22.83
N THR A 345 3.78 -6.36 22.88
CA THR A 345 2.63 -5.70 23.51
C THR A 345 2.62 -5.86 25.03
N ILE A 346 3.40 -6.81 25.58
CA ILE A 346 3.53 -7.01 27.01
C ILE A 346 4.65 -6.11 27.55
N SER A 347 4.26 -4.98 28.15
CA SER A 347 5.21 -4.11 28.83
C SER A 347 5.85 -4.82 30.04
N PRO A 348 7.18 -4.75 30.23
CA PRO A 348 7.87 -5.34 31.39
C PRO A 348 7.31 -4.87 32.74
N ASP A 349 6.84 -3.62 32.82
CA ASP A 349 6.33 -3.02 34.06
C ASP A 349 4.85 -3.33 34.32
N SER A 350 4.16 -3.93 33.34
CA SER A 350 2.77 -4.37 33.48
C SER A 350 2.65 -5.55 34.44
N VAL A 351 1.44 -5.78 34.95
CA VAL A 351 1.11 -6.97 35.77
C VAL A 351 1.55 -8.27 35.08
N LYS A 352 1.36 -8.37 33.75
CA LYS A 352 1.78 -9.53 32.95
C LYS A 352 3.30 -9.62 32.83
N GLY A 353 3.98 -8.51 32.53
CA GLY A 353 5.44 -8.46 32.43
C GLY A 353 6.13 -8.85 33.73
N LYS A 354 5.63 -8.35 34.87
CA LYS A 354 6.08 -8.74 36.21
C LYS A 354 5.85 -10.22 36.50
N THR A 355 4.68 -10.75 36.10
CA THR A 355 4.39 -12.18 36.24
C THR A 355 5.36 -13.04 35.44
N LEU A 356 5.70 -12.65 34.21
CA LEU A 356 6.69 -13.35 33.38
C LEU A 356 8.09 -13.35 34.02
N ALA A 357 8.52 -12.21 34.56
CA ALA A 357 9.78 -12.11 35.28
C ALA A 357 9.81 -13.02 36.53
N ASP A 358 8.69 -13.07 37.26
CA ASP A 358 8.55 -13.91 38.45
C ASP A 358 8.49 -15.41 38.11
N ILE A 359 7.88 -15.79 36.98
CA ILE A 359 7.94 -17.16 36.43
C ILE A 359 9.38 -17.57 36.13
N LEU A 360 10.15 -16.73 35.45
CA LEU A 360 11.57 -17.02 35.16
C LEU A 360 12.37 -17.22 36.46
N ALA A 361 12.17 -16.33 37.43
CA ALA A 361 12.82 -16.42 38.74
C ALA A 361 12.44 -17.71 39.51
N ALA A 362 11.15 -18.08 39.50
CA ALA A 362 10.66 -19.32 40.09
C ALA A 362 11.25 -20.56 39.41
N LEU A 363 11.40 -20.54 38.08
CA LEU A 363 12.07 -21.60 37.33
C LEU A 363 13.59 -21.62 37.54
N GLY A 364 14.17 -20.59 38.16
CA GLY A 364 15.62 -20.47 38.40
C GLY A 364 16.42 -20.17 37.14
N ILE A 365 15.82 -19.48 36.18
CA ILE A 365 16.40 -19.18 34.87
C ILE A 365 16.21 -17.70 34.54
N GLU A 366 17.01 -17.19 33.61
CA GLU A 366 16.85 -15.85 33.04
C GLU A 366 16.21 -15.92 31.64
N LYS A 367 15.74 -14.79 31.12
CA LYS A 367 15.29 -14.72 29.72
C LYS A 367 16.48 -15.03 28.81
N ILE A 368 16.33 -16.04 27.96
CA ILE A 368 17.39 -16.48 27.04
C ILE A 368 17.20 -15.73 25.71
N PRO A 369 18.12 -14.84 25.30
CA PRO A 369 18.01 -14.13 24.03
C PRO A 369 18.03 -15.12 22.85
N GLY A 370 16.97 -15.13 22.04
CA GLY A 370 16.82 -16.09 20.94
C GLY A 370 16.58 -17.54 21.39
N GLY A 371 16.31 -17.78 22.68
CA GLY A 371 16.07 -19.11 23.22
C GLY A 371 14.80 -19.75 22.67
N THR A 372 14.84 -21.06 22.49
CA THR A 372 13.76 -21.95 22.08
C THR A 372 12.97 -22.46 23.30
N PRO A 373 11.75 -23.01 23.15
CA PRO A 373 11.02 -23.61 24.26
C PRO A 373 11.82 -24.71 24.98
N ALA A 374 12.58 -25.49 24.22
CA ALA A 374 13.45 -26.54 24.74
C ALA A 374 14.56 -26.00 25.65
N ASP A 375 15.11 -24.81 25.34
CA ASP A 375 16.15 -24.19 26.18
C ASP A 375 15.58 -23.84 27.57
N TYR A 376 14.38 -23.25 27.63
CA TYR A 376 13.73 -22.92 28.91
C TYR A 376 13.45 -24.19 29.74
N GLU A 377 12.96 -25.26 29.10
CA GLU A 377 12.75 -26.53 29.78
C GLU A 377 14.03 -27.18 30.27
N GLU A 378 15.05 -27.27 29.43
CA GLU A 378 16.30 -27.94 29.76
C GLU A 378 16.99 -27.25 30.94
N HIS A 379 17.00 -25.91 30.95
CA HIS A 379 17.58 -25.14 32.03
C HIS A 379 16.79 -25.25 33.34
N ALA A 380 15.45 -25.28 33.27
CA ALA A 380 14.61 -25.51 34.45
C ALA A 380 14.76 -26.94 35.01
N LYS A 381 14.86 -27.95 34.13
CA LYS A 381 15.08 -29.35 34.52
C LYS A 381 16.46 -29.60 35.15
N LYS A 382 17.47 -28.78 34.82
CA LYS A 382 18.82 -28.83 35.43
C LYS A 382 18.89 -28.29 36.85
N GLN A 383 17.85 -27.59 37.31
CA GLN A 383 17.78 -27.12 38.70
C GLN A 383 17.81 -28.31 39.67
N LYS A 384 18.23 -28.03 40.92
CA LYS A 384 18.28 -29.05 41.99
C LYS A 384 17.44 -28.58 43.19
N PRO A 385 16.20 -29.08 43.35
CA PRO A 385 15.47 -30.05 42.50
C PRO A 385 15.03 -29.48 41.14
N ALA A 386 14.73 -30.36 40.19
CA ALA A 386 14.24 -30.01 38.85
C ALA A 386 12.95 -29.19 38.95
N ARG A 387 12.75 -28.26 38.00
CA ARG A 387 11.58 -27.38 37.97
C ARG A 387 10.90 -27.40 36.61
N GLY A 388 9.62 -27.06 36.56
CA GLY A 388 8.87 -26.90 35.31
C GLY A 388 7.60 -26.07 35.48
N LEU A 389 7.24 -25.29 34.45
CA LEU A 389 6.04 -24.45 34.46
C LEU A 389 4.79 -25.30 34.18
N LEU A 390 4.05 -25.69 35.22
CA LEU A 390 2.99 -26.69 35.10
C LEU A 390 1.69 -26.14 34.52
N SER A 391 1.33 -24.91 34.86
CA SER A 391 0.18 -24.20 34.32
C SER A 391 0.39 -22.71 34.50
N TYR A 392 -0.15 -21.89 33.60
CA TYR A 392 -0.28 -20.45 33.84
C TYR A 392 -1.27 -19.78 32.89
N ASN A 393 -1.85 -18.66 33.34
CA ASN A 393 -2.81 -17.86 32.61
C ASN A 393 -2.59 -16.37 32.90
N LEU A 394 -2.04 -15.63 31.92
CA LEU A 394 -1.83 -14.19 32.00
C LEU A 394 -3.09 -13.35 31.74
N ARG A 395 -4.17 -13.96 31.25
CA ARG A 395 -5.45 -13.28 30.94
C ARG A 395 -6.37 -13.23 32.17
N HIS A 396 -6.21 -14.16 33.11
CA HIS A 396 -6.90 -14.11 34.38
C HIS A 396 -6.46 -12.87 35.19
N THR A 397 -7.35 -12.34 36.03
CA THR A 397 -7.07 -11.20 36.90
C THR A 397 -7.34 -11.59 38.36
N PRO A 398 -6.32 -11.68 39.22
CA PRO A 398 -4.88 -11.56 38.94
C PRO A 398 -4.35 -12.74 38.10
N PRO A 399 -3.21 -12.63 37.38
CA PRO A 399 -2.62 -13.76 36.68
C PRO A 399 -2.39 -14.97 37.58
N LEU A 400 -2.39 -16.16 36.97
CA LEU A 400 -2.20 -17.43 37.68
C LEU A 400 -1.01 -18.19 37.09
N ALA A 401 -0.25 -18.89 37.93
CA ALA A 401 0.83 -19.77 37.53
C ALA A 401 1.10 -20.84 38.61
N ALA A 402 1.58 -22.01 38.19
CA ALA A 402 2.01 -23.10 39.06
C ALA A 402 3.33 -23.68 38.56
N VAL A 403 4.24 -24.00 39.48
CA VAL A 403 5.58 -24.51 39.17
C VAL A 403 5.75 -25.87 39.81
N ALA A 404 5.92 -26.90 38.98
CA ALA A 404 6.27 -28.22 39.44
C ALA A 404 7.74 -28.26 39.89
N ILE A 405 7.98 -28.93 41.02
CA ILE A 405 9.26 -29.11 41.68
C ILE A 405 9.46 -30.61 41.90
N GLY A 406 10.59 -31.13 41.42
CA GLY A 406 10.96 -32.55 41.56
C GLY A 406 10.66 -33.39 40.32
N ASP A 407 10.54 -34.70 40.53
CA ASP A 407 10.34 -35.68 39.46
C ASP A 407 8.87 -35.73 39.03
N THR A 408 8.60 -35.32 37.79
CA THR A 408 7.24 -35.30 37.21
C THR A 408 6.62 -36.69 37.10
N ARG A 409 7.42 -37.77 37.08
CA ARG A 409 6.92 -39.16 37.09
C ARG A 409 6.18 -39.51 38.39
N ALA A 410 6.41 -38.76 39.47
CA ALA A 410 5.69 -38.94 40.73
C ALA A 410 4.18 -38.72 40.57
N GLU A 411 3.76 -37.88 39.62
CA GLU A 411 2.34 -37.63 39.31
C GLU A 411 1.60 -38.90 38.92
N ALA A 412 2.19 -39.74 38.07
CA ALA A 412 1.59 -41.01 37.65
C ALA A 412 1.37 -41.99 38.82
N SER A 413 2.10 -41.82 39.92
CA SER A 413 1.96 -42.61 41.14
C SER A 413 1.05 -41.96 42.21
N GLY A 414 0.44 -40.82 41.89
CA GLY A 414 -0.42 -40.05 42.82
C GLY A 414 0.35 -39.31 43.92
N LYS A 415 1.69 -39.26 43.83
CA LYS A 415 2.57 -38.64 44.82
C LYS A 415 2.78 -37.16 44.47
N VAL A 416 1.76 -36.35 44.71
CA VAL A 416 1.79 -34.91 44.46
C VAL A 416 1.38 -34.15 45.72
N THR A 417 2.18 -33.15 46.08
CA THR A 417 1.87 -32.20 47.15
C THR A 417 1.58 -30.85 46.54
N TRP A 418 0.34 -30.38 46.68
CA TRP A 418 -0.08 -29.07 46.19
C TRP A 418 0.09 -28.01 47.29
N MET A 419 0.82 -26.95 46.97
CA MET A 419 1.01 -25.80 47.83
C MET A 419 0.22 -24.62 47.27
N VAL A 420 -0.89 -24.29 47.93
CA VAL A 420 -1.74 -23.16 47.53
C VAL A 420 -1.40 -21.96 48.42
N PRO A 421 -0.95 -20.83 47.86
CA PRO A 421 -0.65 -19.66 48.65
C PRO A 421 -1.94 -19.02 49.21
N GLY A 422 -1.83 -18.36 50.36
CA GLY A 422 -2.96 -17.74 51.06
C GLY A 422 -3.36 -16.37 50.50
N MET A 423 -4.07 -15.60 51.33
CA MET A 423 -4.49 -14.22 51.04
C MET A 423 -3.28 -13.34 50.66
N ASP A 424 -3.49 -12.35 49.79
CA ASP A 424 -2.46 -11.39 49.32
C ASP A 424 -1.25 -11.99 48.58
N SER A 425 -1.46 -13.10 47.87
CA SER A 425 -0.43 -13.77 47.05
C SER A 425 -0.71 -13.72 45.54
N GLY A 426 -1.49 -12.73 45.09
CA GLY A 426 -1.79 -12.56 43.67
C GLY A 426 -0.52 -12.29 42.86
N LEU A 427 -0.41 -12.90 41.68
CA LEU A 427 0.70 -12.62 40.77
C LEU A 427 0.55 -11.22 40.15
N GLY A 428 1.67 -10.63 39.74
CA GLY A 428 1.74 -9.25 39.27
C GLY A 428 2.49 -8.29 40.20
N GLU A 429 2.85 -8.78 41.39
CA GLU A 429 3.81 -8.15 42.29
C GLU A 429 5.15 -8.91 42.27
N PRO A 430 6.30 -8.23 42.42
CA PRO A 430 7.60 -8.89 42.37
C PRO A 430 7.79 -9.93 43.47
N GLY A 431 8.26 -11.13 43.09
CA GLY A 431 8.76 -12.16 44.00
C GLY A 431 7.72 -13.13 44.57
N ARG A 432 6.42 -12.95 44.28
CA ARG A 432 5.34 -13.75 44.88
C ARG A 432 5.44 -15.24 44.53
N LEU A 433 5.62 -15.55 43.24
CA LEU A 433 5.76 -16.92 42.76
C LEU A 433 7.13 -17.51 43.13
N LYS A 434 8.21 -16.72 43.01
CA LYS A 434 9.55 -17.15 43.39
C LYS A 434 9.61 -17.60 44.85
N ASP A 435 9.14 -16.77 45.77
CA ASP A 435 9.25 -17.05 47.21
C ASP A 435 8.40 -18.26 47.61
N TRP A 436 7.25 -18.46 46.97
CA TRP A 436 6.43 -19.65 47.16
C TRP A 436 7.11 -20.92 46.58
N THR A 437 7.76 -20.78 45.43
CA THR A 437 8.53 -21.87 44.83
C THR A 437 9.72 -22.27 45.71
N GLU A 438 10.37 -21.31 46.38
CA GLU A 438 11.44 -21.60 47.35
C GLU A 438 10.92 -22.38 48.56
N ALA A 439 9.73 -22.06 49.06
CA ALA A 439 9.08 -22.85 50.10
C ALA A 439 8.81 -24.29 49.62
N GLY A 440 8.34 -24.47 48.38
CA GLY A 440 8.14 -25.79 47.78
C GLY A 440 9.43 -26.58 47.59
N VAL A 441 10.53 -25.91 47.23
CA VAL A 441 11.86 -26.52 47.15
C VAL A 441 12.31 -27.02 48.52
N ASN A 442 12.09 -26.26 49.58
CA ASN A 442 12.42 -26.69 50.94
C ASN A 442 11.60 -27.91 51.34
N LEU A 443 10.28 -27.89 51.08
CA LEU A 443 9.42 -29.04 51.36
C LEU A 443 9.86 -30.29 50.59
N TYR A 444 10.18 -30.15 49.30
CA TYR A 444 10.68 -31.27 48.50
C TYR A 444 11.98 -31.87 49.08
N ARG A 445 12.90 -31.02 49.57
CA ARG A 445 14.15 -31.49 50.19
C ARG A 445 13.89 -32.27 51.48
N GLU A 446 12.96 -31.82 52.31
CA GLU A 446 12.54 -32.55 53.51
C GLU A 446 11.93 -33.92 53.15
N GLN A 447 11.07 -33.97 52.12
CA GLN A 447 10.50 -35.23 51.61
C GLN A 447 11.58 -36.17 51.05
N ALA A 448 12.56 -35.65 50.33
CA ALA A 448 13.66 -36.43 49.76
C ALA A 448 14.61 -36.99 50.83
N GLY A 449 14.60 -36.42 52.04
CA GLY A 449 15.31 -36.97 53.21
C GLY A 449 14.60 -38.15 53.87
N MET A 450 13.38 -38.51 53.43
CA MET A 450 12.58 -39.64 53.93
C MET A 450 12.67 -40.83 52.97
N ASP A 451 12.47 -42.07 53.47
CA ASP A 451 12.52 -43.28 52.64
C ASP A 451 11.39 -43.31 51.59
N GLY A 452 11.74 -43.21 50.29
CA GLY A 452 10.81 -43.37 49.16
C GLY A 452 11.03 -42.36 48.02
N LEU A 453 10.29 -42.51 46.92
CA LEU A 453 10.22 -41.46 45.89
C LEU A 453 9.54 -40.22 46.52
N PRO A 454 10.21 -39.05 46.56
CA PRO A 454 9.60 -37.82 47.06
C PRO A 454 8.40 -37.43 46.19
N HIS A 455 7.45 -36.71 46.78
CA HIS A 455 6.31 -36.23 46.02
C HIS A 455 6.77 -35.12 45.08
N MET A 456 6.13 -35.00 43.91
CA MET A 456 6.22 -33.76 43.14
C MET A 456 5.53 -32.68 43.96
N VAL A 457 6.20 -31.55 44.19
CA VAL A 457 5.60 -30.38 44.85
C VAL A 457 5.16 -29.40 43.76
N VAL A 458 3.95 -28.86 43.86
CA VAL A 458 3.39 -27.90 42.90
C VAL A 458 2.93 -26.64 43.58
#